data_AF-B6IU76-F1
#
_entry.id   AF-B6IU76-F1
#
_cell.length_a   1.000
_cell.length_b   1.000
_cell.length_c   1.000
_cell.angle_alpha   90.00
_cell.angle_beta   90.00
_cell.angle_gamma   90.00
#
_symmetry.space_group_name_H-M   'P 1'
#
loop_
_entity.id
_entity.type
_entity.pdbx_description
1 polymer ?
#
loop_
_entity_poly.entity_id
_entity_poly.type
_entity_poly.pdbx_seq_one_letter_code
_entity_poly.pdbx_strand_id
1 'polypeptide(L)'
;MQAPTFPAAAPRAARNSPAGILLPGADGRPVANVGNPAYAVAAFLMLTLLPYLVPMEYMEIVKMVGPLEHLLTCLVLAGLLLGAYALYTAVLDPRFDPRPERLEAPFRDTLYLFMRILIWVAVVANVGILAWCIPHYSGSIFSMKAAMADLGGVNILSQSYLFAIGPFLYLSLARQRPYRRELLWLAVVLAVRAFLLAERLALMEFAVVALVSLALLRQMLIPLTRLVLIGVAVPVLFVTAEIFRSFYAKFVRDTGWGHLDLGFILQWNLERLALYYTDVTNKFYFMLKEQYFYTTEFYLRGLRSIGARFGLAEEEAQSQINILIEQYDVGNEEMTNPGGLAVLLSDFGWWGAGVLALLVTLLFLTHLRASRGHLVSLAVYPVLFLTMVELPRFVYLYSSRCITPFVLFLLAWIAARLISQDARFQPSAPRAPAPGAPVPGASAAPGSLGA
;
A
#
# COMPACT_ATOMS: atom_id res chain seq x y z
N MET A 1 8.04 -2.62 37.11
CA MET A 1 7.36 -3.13 35.90
C MET A 1 8.39 -3.85 35.05
N GLN A 2 8.31 -5.18 34.94
CA GLN A 2 9.12 -5.91 33.97
C GLN A 2 8.71 -5.44 32.57
N ALA A 3 9.68 -5.04 31.74
CA ALA A 3 9.42 -4.77 30.33
C ALA A 3 8.71 -6.02 29.77
N PRO A 4 7.60 -5.88 29.01
CA PRO A 4 6.93 -7.03 28.43
C PRO A 4 7.97 -7.79 27.61
N THR A 5 8.40 -8.93 28.15
CA THR A 5 9.12 -9.93 27.40
C THR A 5 8.10 -10.39 26.38
N PHE A 6 8.26 -9.96 25.13
CA PHE A 6 7.63 -10.64 24.00
C PHE A 6 7.81 -12.13 24.25
N PRO A 7 6.76 -12.98 24.06
CA PRO A 7 6.92 -14.42 24.20
C PRO A 7 8.20 -14.80 23.46
N ALA A 8 9.15 -15.39 24.19
CA ALA A 8 10.46 -15.74 23.67
C ALA A 8 10.22 -16.51 22.39
N ALA A 9 10.41 -15.83 21.27
CA ALA A 9 10.05 -16.39 20.00
C ALA A 9 10.98 -17.58 19.79
N ALA A 10 10.39 -18.75 19.53
CA ALA A 10 11.10 -19.93 19.06
C ALA A 10 12.20 -19.52 18.08
N PRO A 11 13.39 -20.16 18.13
CA PRO A 11 14.66 -19.63 17.61
C PRO A 11 14.48 -18.88 16.28
N ARG A 12 14.39 -17.54 16.39
CA ARG A 12 14.02 -16.59 15.32
C ARG A 12 15.02 -16.56 14.17
N ALA A 13 16.25 -17.05 14.38
CA ALA A 13 17.36 -16.88 13.45
C ALA A 13 17.18 -17.67 12.14
N ALA A 14 16.50 -18.82 12.16
CA ALA A 14 16.39 -19.68 10.98
C ALA A 14 15.23 -19.31 10.03
N ARG A 15 14.16 -18.67 10.51
CA ARG A 15 12.95 -18.37 9.70
C ARG A 15 12.97 -17.01 9.01
N ASN A 16 13.84 -16.10 9.46
CA ASN A 16 13.91 -14.74 8.93
C ASN A 16 15.11 -14.52 8.00
N SER A 17 15.72 -15.60 7.50
CA SER A 17 16.70 -15.46 6.42
C SER A 17 16.00 -14.82 5.22
N PRO A 18 16.44 -13.63 4.76
CA PRO A 18 15.88 -13.01 3.56
C PRO A 18 16.04 -13.88 2.30
N ALA A 19 16.84 -14.96 2.37
CA ALA A 19 17.04 -15.93 1.29
C ALA A 19 15.92 -16.98 1.17
N GLY A 20 15.06 -17.15 2.17
CA GLY A 20 13.96 -18.13 2.13
C GLY A 20 12.69 -17.56 1.49
N ILE A 21 12.61 -17.51 0.16
CA ILE A 21 11.36 -17.13 -0.55
C ILE A 21 10.25 -18.15 -0.22
N LEU A 22 10.61 -19.43 -0.21
CA LEU A 22 9.78 -20.55 0.21
C LEU A 22 10.45 -21.25 1.39
N LEU A 23 9.67 -21.52 2.43
CA LEU A 23 10.11 -22.32 3.57
C LEU A 23 9.42 -23.69 3.53
N PRO A 24 10.08 -24.77 3.99
CA PRO A 24 9.39 -26.03 4.21
C PRO A 24 8.36 -25.85 5.34
N GLY A 25 7.09 -26.09 5.02
CA GLY A 25 6.00 -26.12 5.99
C GLY A 25 6.12 -27.32 6.94
N ALA A 26 5.35 -27.31 8.02
CA ALA A 26 5.32 -28.41 9.00
C ALA A 26 4.87 -29.74 8.38
N ASP A 27 4.10 -29.68 7.29
CA ASP A 27 3.60 -30.79 6.49
C ASP A 27 4.46 -31.05 5.23
N GLY A 28 5.64 -30.42 5.13
CA GLY A 28 6.52 -30.49 3.96
C GLY A 28 6.06 -29.66 2.76
N ARG A 29 4.90 -28.98 2.82
CA ARG A 29 4.43 -28.13 1.71
C ARG A 29 5.15 -26.79 1.72
N PRO A 30 5.44 -26.18 0.55
CA PRO A 30 6.08 -24.88 0.50
C PRO A 30 5.16 -23.79 1.06
N VAL A 31 5.64 -23.06 2.05
CA VAL A 31 4.96 -21.91 2.63
C VAL A 31 5.66 -20.61 2.27
N ALA A 32 4.86 -19.61 1.92
CA ALA A 32 5.26 -18.28 1.52
C ALA A 32 5.14 -17.32 2.71
N ASN A 33 6.19 -16.53 2.97
CA ASN A 33 6.10 -15.38 3.85
C ASN A 33 5.51 -14.20 3.07
N VAL A 34 4.21 -13.93 3.23
CA VAL A 34 3.48 -12.90 2.46
C VAL A 34 4.12 -11.52 2.58
N GLY A 35 4.79 -11.24 3.70
CA GLY A 35 5.49 -9.99 3.91
C GLY A 35 6.84 -9.90 3.19
N ASN A 36 7.27 -10.89 2.39
CA ASN A 36 8.56 -10.87 1.71
C ASN A 36 8.51 -9.95 0.46
N PRO A 37 9.48 -9.03 0.31
CA PRO A 37 9.55 -8.09 -0.81
C PRO A 37 9.62 -8.74 -2.20
N ALA A 38 10.11 -9.97 -2.30
CA ALA A 38 10.14 -10.73 -3.55
C ALA A 38 8.73 -10.92 -4.15
N TYR A 39 7.68 -10.99 -3.34
CA TYR A 39 6.31 -11.11 -3.83
C TYR A 39 5.81 -9.82 -4.50
N ALA A 40 6.22 -8.65 -4.02
CA ALA A 40 5.90 -7.38 -4.68
C ALA A 40 6.63 -7.25 -6.03
N VAL A 41 7.89 -7.67 -6.08
CA VAL A 41 8.70 -7.73 -7.31
C VAL A 41 8.08 -8.71 -8.32
N ALA A 42 7.67 -9.89 -7.88
CA ALA A 42 7.02 -10.88 -8.72
C ALA A 42 5.66 -10.37 -9.24
N ALA A 43 4.86 -9.71 -8.39
CA ALA A 43 3.60 -9.10 -8.79
C ALA A 43 3.81 -8.00 -9.84
N PHE A 44 4.80 -7.12 -9.63
CA PHE A 44 5.20 -6.12 -10.61
C PHE A 44 5.53 -6.74 -11.96
N LEU A 45 6.44 -7.72 -11.99
CA LEU A 45 6.83 -8.41 -13.23
C LEU A 45 5.65 -9.11 -13.91
N MET A 46 4.79 -9.78 -13.14
CA MET A 46 3.61 -10.48 -13.64
C MET A 46 2.61 -9.52 -14.28
N LEU A 47 2.34 -8.38 -13.64
CA LEU A 47 1.41 -7.36 -14.12
C LEU A 47 1.96 -6.56 -15.30
N THR A 48 3.28 -6.48 -15.47
CA THR A 48 3.89 -5.94 -16.70
C THR A 48 3.88 -6.96 -17.82
N LEU A 49 4.16 -8.24 -17.53
CA LEU A 49 4.34 -9.29 -18.53
C LEU A 49 3.04 -9.84 -19.10
N LEU A 50 2.18 -10.38 -18.23
CA LEU A 50 1.05 -11.21 -18.69
C LEU A 50 0.02 -10.43 -19.50
N PRO A 51 -0.42 -9.22 -19.07
CA PRO A 51 -1.44 -8.48 -19.80
C PRO A 51 -1.05 -8.17 -21.25
N TYR A 52 0.23 -7.86 -21.49
CA TYR A 52 0.73 -7.53 -22.84
C TYR A 52 0.72 -8.74 -23.77
N LEU A 53 0.70 -9.97 -23.24
CA LEU A 53 0.67 -11.21 -24.02
C LEU A 53 -0.75 -11.70 -24.31
N VAL A 54 -1.77 -11.14 -23.64
CA VAL A 54 -3.17 -11.52 -23.87
C VAL A 54 -3.58 -11.15 -25.31
N PRO A 55 -4.17 -12.07 -26.09
CA PRO A 55 -4.75 -11.73 -27.39
C PRO A 55 -5.99 -10.84 -27.18
N MET A 56 -6.16 -9.84 -28.05
CA MET A 56 -7.23 -8.86 -27.96
C MET A 56 -8.14 -9.04 -29.18
N GLU A 57 -9.34 -9.58 -28.99
CA GLU A 57 -10.29 -9.88 -30.06
C GLU A 57 -11.41 -8.84 -30.15
N TYR A 58 -11.87 -8.33 -29.01
CA TYR A 58 -12.99 -7.39 -28.90
C TYR A 58 -12.56 -5.94 -28.63
N MET A 59 -11.29 -5.73 -28.27
CA MET A 59 -10.72 -4.41 -27.99
C MET A 59 -9.57 -4.11 -28.94
N GLU A 60 -9.70 -3.01 -29.68
CA GLU A 60 -8.65 -2.55 -30.57
C GLU A 60 -7.52 -1.92 -29.75
N ILE A 61 -6.36 -2.57 -29.74
CA ILE A 61 -5.10 -1.99 -29.27
C ILE A 61 -3.95 -2.47 -30.14
N VAL A 62 -3.22 -1.53 -30.72
CA VAL A 62 -1.99 -1.83 -31.47
C VAL A 62 -0.85 -1.94 -30.48
N LYS A 63 -0.29 -3.15 -30.33
CA LYS A 63 0.90 -3.38 -29.50
C LYS A 63 2.11 -2.75 -30.18
N MET A 64 2.83 -1.89 -29.46
CA MET A 64 3.98 -1.14 -29.99
C MET A 64 5.21 -2.01 -30.25
N VAL A 65 5.31 -3.16 -29.58
CA VAL A 65 6.40 -4.14 -29.77
C VAL A 65 5.82 -5.54 -29.90
N GLY A 66 6.60 -6.43 -30.53
CA GLY A 66 6.22 -7.84 -30.62
C GLY A 66 6.33 -8.58 -29.27
N PRO A 67 5.71 -9.76 -29.13
CA PRO A 67 5.81 -10.57 -27.91
C PRO A 67 7.24 -10.90 -27.48
N LEU A 68 8.14 -11.16 -28.44
CA LEU A 68 9.54 -11.48 -28.17
C LEU A 68 10.29 -10.27 -27.58
N GLU A 69 10.14 -9.10 -28.17
CA GLU A 69 10.75 -7.85 -27.68
C GLU A 69 10.24 -7.51 -26.27
N HIS A 70 8.94 -7.73 -26.03
CA HIS A 70 8.34 -7.56 -24.71
C HIS A 70 8.93 -8.53 -23.68
N LEU A 71 9.05 -9.82 -24.01
CA LEU A 71 9.68 -10.83 -23.17
C LEU A 71 11.12 -10.46 -22.81
N LEU A 72 11.92 -10.03 -23.79
CA LEU A 72 13.30 -9.59 -23.58
C LEU A 72 13.35 -8.37 -22.63
N THR A 73 12.44 -7.41 -22.79
CA THR A 73 12.32 -6.24 -21.90
C THR A 73 12.02 -6.68 -20.47
N CYS A 74 11.06 -7.58 -20.28
CA CYS A 74 10.72 -8.13 -18.97
C CYS A 74 11.87 -8.92 -18.35
N LEU A 75 12.68 -9.62 -19.14
CA LEU A 75 13.90 -10.30 -18.66
C LEU A 75 14.95 -9.31 -18.19
N VAL A 76 15.15 -8.20 -18.91
CA VAL A 76 16.05 -7.12 -18.46
C VAL A 76 15.55 -6.50 -17.15
N LEU A 77 14.25 -6.19 -17.05
CA LEU A 77 13.65 -5.70 -15.82
C LEU A 77 13.84 -6.70 -14.67
N ALA A 78 13.56 -7.98 -14.90
CA ALA A 78 13.79 -9.03 -13.90
C ALA A 78 15.26 -9.09 -13.47
N GLY A 79 16.20 -9.01 -14.41
CA GLY A 79 17.63 -8.97 -14.15
C GLY A 79 18.05 -7.78 -13.27
N LEU A 80 17.51 -6.58 -13.53
CA LEU A 80 17.75 -5.40 -12.71
C LEU A 80 17.23 -5.57 -11.27
N LEU A 81 16.02 -6.11 -11.12
CA LEU A 81 15.40 -6.34 -9.81
C LEU A 81 16.13 -7.43 -9.01
N LEU A 82 16.55 -8.51 -9.68
CA LEU A 82 17.37 -9.56 -9.08
C LEU A 82 18.76 -9.04 -8.73
N GLY A 83 19.35 -8.16 -9.54
CA GLY A 83 20.60 -7.49 -9.25
C GLY A 83 20.52 -6.61 -8.00
N ALA A 84 19.44 -5.83 -7.85
CA ALA A 84 19.18 -5.03 -6.65
C ALA A 84 19.01 -5.92 -5.40
N TYR A 85 18.33 -7.06 -5.53
CA TYR A 85 18.21 -8.04 -4.45
C TYR A 85 19.56 -8.70 -4.10
N ALA A 86 20.35 -9.08 -5.09
CA ALA A 86 21.67 -9.67 -4.91
C ALA A 86 22.62 -8.67 -4.21
N LEU A 87 22.61 -7.40 -4.64
CA LEU A 87 23.38 -6.34 -4.01
C LEU A 87 22.98 -6.17 -2.53
N TYR A 88 21.68 -6.17 -2.25
CA TYR A 88 21.17 -6.11 -0.88
C TYR A 88 21.66 -7.30 -0.02
N THR A 89 21.49 -8.53 -0.51
CA THR A 89 21.87 -9.74 0.25
C THR A 89 23.38 -9.85 0.46
N ALA A 90 24.18 -9.46 -0.53
CA ALA A 90 25.64 -9.54 -0.45
C ALA A 90 26.28 -8.44 0.42
N VAL A 91 25.75 -7.20 0.35
CA VAL A 91 26.42 -6.03 0.94
C VAL A 91 25.76 -5.57 2.23
N LEU A 92 24.43 -5.55 2.29
CA LEU A 92 23.68 -4.87 3.35
C LEU A 92 23.27 -5.82 4.48
N ASP A 93 22.76 -7.01 4.17
CA ASP A 93 22.26 -7.93 5.20
C ASP A 93 23.33 -8.39 6.22
N PRO A 94 24.55 -8.82 5.82
CA PRO A 94 25.53 -9.34 6.76
C PRO A 94 26.09 -8.30 7.73
N ARG A 95 26.05 -7.02 7.34
CA ARG A 95 26.63 -5.89 8.10
C ARG A 95 25.60 -5.19 8.97
N PHE A 96 24.32 -5.52 8.83
CA PHE A 96 23.24 -4.79 9.47
C PHE A 96 22.72 -5.54 10.69
N ASP A 97 23.18 -5.14 11.89
CA ASP A 97 22.61 -5.51 13.20
C ASP A 97 21.74 -4.37 13.76
N PRO A 98 20.50 -4.18 13.29
CA PRO A 98 19.58 -3.25 13.88
C PRO A 98 19.04 -3.94 15.13
N ARG A 99 19.60 -3.55 16.26
CA ARG A 99 19.02 -3.84 17.55
C ARG A 99 17.56 -3.37 17.53
N PRO A 100 16.62 -4.14 18.11
CA PRO A 100 15.23 -3.72 18.19
C PRO A 100 15.17 -2.34 18.84
N GLU A 101 14.42 -1.44 18.20
CA GLU A 101 14.32 -0.05 18.63
C GLU A 101 13.73 -0.01 20.04
N ARG A 102 14.54 0.41 21.02
CA ARG A 102 14.10 0.57 22.41
C ARG A 102 13.40 1.90 22.55
N LEU A 103 12.09 1.87 22.39
CA LEU A 103 11.25 3.06 22.59
C LEU A 103 11.02 3.30 24.07
N GLU A 104 11.22 4.55 24.49
CA GLU A 104 10.83 5.01 25.81
C GLU A 104 9.32 4.80 26.00
N ALA A 105 8.92 4.31 27.18
CA ALA A 105 7.51 4.05 27.49
C ALA A 105 6.58 5.26 27.22
N PRO A 106 6.88 6.51 27.64
CA PRO A 106 6.00 7.64 27.35
C PRO A 106 5.86 7.91 25.85
N PHE A 107 6.96 7.87 25.09
CA PHE A 107 6.92 8.07 23.63
C PHE A 107 6.07 7.01 22.93
N ARG A 108 6.26 5.74 23.30
CA ARG A 108 5.51 4.61 22.76
C ARG A 108 4.00 4.75 22.99
N ASP A 109 3.62 5.23 24.17
CA ASP A 109 2.23 5.37 24.60
C ASP A 109 1.53 6.52 23.85
N THR A 110 2.20 7.66 23.76
CA THR A 110 1.73 8.81 22.99
C THR A 110 1.65 8.47 21.51
N LEU A 111 2.66 7.82 20.95
CA LEU A 111 2.66 7.44 19.54
C LEU A 111 1.52 6.46 19.21
N TYR A 112 1.25 5.48 20.07
CA TYR A 112 0.10 4.58 19.91
C TYR A 112 -1.23 5.35 19.79
N LEU A 113 -1.43 6.35 20.66
CA LEU A 113 -2.62 7.20 20.62
C LEU A 113 -2.71 7.97 19.29
N PHE A 114 -1.62 8.60 18.85
CA PHE A 114 -1.59 9.31 17.56
C PHE A 114 -1.89 8.39 16.37
N MET A 115 -1.30 7.20 16.31
CA MET A 115 -1.58 6.26 15.21
C MET A 115 -3.05 5.83 15.22
N ARG A 116 -3.63 5.62 16.40
CA ARG A 116 -5.05 5.32 16.55
C ARG A 116 -5.93 6.50 16.12
N ILE A 117 -5.56 7.73 16.45
CA ILE A 117 -6.25 8.95 16.00
C ILE A 117 -6.25 9.03 14.48
N LEU A 118 -5.11 8.83 13.82
CA LEU A 118 -5.03 8.86 12.35
C LEU A 118 -5.98 7.82 11.70
N ILE A 119 -6.05 6.60 12.26
CA ILE A 119 -7.00 5.58 11.77
C ILE A 119 -8.45 6.04 11.93
N TRP A 120 -8.82 6.63 13.08
CA TRP A 120 -10.18 7.14 13.29
C TRP A 120 -10.49 8.37 12.44
N VAL A 121 -9.52 9.25 12.21
CA VAL A 121 -9.65 10.38 11.26
C VAL A 121 -9.98 9.84 9.87
N ALA A 122 -9.29 8.79 9.41
CA ALA A 122 -9.64 8.15 8.15
C ALA A 122 -11.07 7.58 8.15
N VAL A 123 -11.47 6.86 9.21
CA VAL A 123 -12.84 6.32 9.33
C VAL A 123 -13.87 7.45 9.23
N VAL A 124 -13.74 8.50 10.03
CA VAL A 124 -14.66 9.63 10.08
C VAL A 124 -14.68 10.38 8.74
N ALA A 125 -13.51 10.63 8.14
CA ALA A 125 -13.43 11.30 6.84
C ALA A 125 -14.12 10.49 5.73
N ASN A 126 -13.93 9.17 5.68
CA ASN A 126 -14.62 8.34 4.70
C ASN A 126 -16.14 8.28 4.94
N VAL A 127 -16.60 8.23 6.19
CA VAL A 127 -18.03 8.33 6.51
C VAL A 127 -18.59 9.68 6.08
N GLY A 128 -17.87 10.78 6.32
CA GLY A 128 -18.26 12.12 5.87
C GLY A 128 -18.36 12.24 4.36
N ILE A 129 -17.39 11.68 3.62
CA ILE A 129 -17.42 11.62 2.14
C ILE A 129 -18.66 10.87 1.67
N LEU A 130 -18.96 9.71 2.26
CA LEU A 130 -20.15 8.92 1.91
C LEU A 130 -21.45 9.69 2.22
N ALA A 131 -21.54 10.27 3.41
CA ALA A 131 -22.71 11.05 3.83
C ALA A 131 -22.96 12.26 2.92
N TRP A 132 -21.90 12.86 2.37
CA TRP A 132 -21.99 13.95 1.40
C TRP A 132 -22.40 13.47 0.00
N CYS A 133 -21.77 12.40 -0.51
CA CYS A 133 -22.00 11.96 -1.89
C CYS A 133 -23.37 11.29 -2.09
N ILE A 134 -23.89 10.55 -1.10
CA ILE A 134 -25.15 9.79 -1.23
C ILE A 134 -26.35 10.69 -1.59
N PRO A 135 -26.59 11.84 -0.92
CA PRO A 135 -27.66 12.78 -1.29
C PRO A 135 -27.54 13.36 -2.71
N HIS A 136 -26.35 13.37 -3.30
CA HIS A 136 -26.09 13.91 -4.63
C HIS A 136 -26.22 12.86 -5.75
N TYR A 137 -26.74 11.67 -5.44
CA TYR A 137 -27.00 10.64 -6.44
C TYR A 137 -28.23 11.00 -7.31
N SER A 138 -28.00 11.28 -8.60
CA SER A 138 -29.06 11.62 -9.57
C SER A 138 -29.34 10.48 -10.57
N GLY A 139 -29.12 9.22 -10.15
CA GLY A 139 -29.29 8.05 -11.01
C GLY A 139 -28.04 7.66 -11.82
N SER A 140 -26.90 8.33 -11.60
CA SER A 140 -25.62 7.95 -12.18
C SER A 140 -24.47 8.03 -11.16
N ILE A 141 -23.49 7.13 -11.28
CA ILE A 141 -22.27 7.18 -10.44
C ILE A 141 -21.46 8.46 -10.71
N PHE A 142 -21.60 9.04 -11.91
CA PHE A 142 -20.91 10.27 -12.29
C PHE A 142 -21.33 11.46 -11.43
N SER A 143 -22.59 11.56 -11.01
CA SER A 143 -23.04 12.65 -10.14
C SER A 143 -22.41 12.57 -8.75
N MET A 144 -22.28 11.35 -8.20
CA MET A 144 -21.59 11.13 -6.92
C MET A 144 -20.09 11.43 -7.02
N LYS A 145 -19.47 11.12 -8.16
CA LYS A 145 -18.05 11.46 -8.42
C LYS A 145 -17.84 12.96 -8.55
N ALA A 146 -18.76 13.68 -9.19
CA ALA A 146 -18.72 15.13 -9.26
C ALA A 146 -18.80 15.75 -7.86
N ALA A 147 -19.76 15.32 -7.03
CA ALA A 147 -19.87 15.76 -5.64
C ALA A 147 -18.64 15.41 -4.78
N MET A 148 -17.94 14.31 -5.11
CA MET A 148 -16.70 13.94 -4.46
C MET A 148 -15.55 14.89 -4.83
N ALA A 149 -15.54 15.45 -6.04
CA ALA A 149 -14.53 16.43 -6.47
C ALA A 149 -14.56 17.69 -5.59
N ASP A 150 -15.75 18.12 -5.18
CA ASP A 150 -15.95 19.25 -4.26
C ASP A 150 -15.31 19.00 -2.88
N LEU A 151 -15.18 17.73 -2.48
CA LEU A 151 -14.55 17.32 -1.22
C LEU A 151 -13.03 17.09 -1.35
N GLY A 152 -12.39 17.67 -2.37
CA GLY A 152 -10.97 17.49 -2.64
C GLY A 152 -10.11 17.48 -1.37
N GLY A 153 -10.23 18.52 -0.52
CA GLY A 153 -9.50 18.66 0.74
C GLY A 153 -9.76 17.55 1.78
N VAL A 154 -11.00 17.08 1.93
CA VAL A 154 -11.37 16.03 2.91
C VAL A 154 -10.87 14.66 2.46
N ASN A 155 -10.79 14.44 1.14
CA ASN A 155 -10.32 13.17 0.58
C ASN A 155 -8.89 12.81 1.03
N ILE A 156 -8.05 13.81 1.30
CA ILE A 156 -6.71 13.60 1.87
C ILE A 156 -6.76 12.87 3.22
N LEU A 157 -7.66 13.29 4.11
CA LEU A 157 -7.77 12.74 5.47
C LEU A 157 -8.25 11.29 5.45
N SER A 158 -9.00 10.92 4.40
CA SER A 158 -9.52 9.56 4.20
C SER A 158 -8.42 8.49 4.07
N GLN A 159 -7.18 8.90 3.75
CA GLN A 159 -6.02 8.03 3.53
C GLN A 159 -4.97 8.12 4.65
N SER A 160 -5.23 8.88 5.72
CA SER A 160 -4.31 9.05 6.87
C SER A 160 -3.90 7.73 7.55
N TYR A 161 -4.62 6.64 7.30
CA TYR A 161 -4.31 5.31 7.83
C TYR A 161 -3.07 4.64 7.19
N LEU A 162 -2.65 5.03 5.98
CA LEU A 162 -1.67 4.27 5.18
C LEU A 162 -0.34 4.02 5.90
N PHE A 163 0.23 5.07 6.51
CA PHE A 163 1.47 4.97 7.27
C PHE A 163 1.23 4.67 8.76
N ALA A 164 -0.02 4.72 9.22
CA ALA A 164 -0.37 4.52 10.64
C ALA A 164 -0.61 3.04 11.00
N ILE A 165 -1.13 2.22 10.07
CA ILE A 165 -1.54 0.84 10.35
C ILE A 165 -0.39 -0.04 10.86
N GLY A 166 0.78 0.00 10.23
CA GLY A 166 1.92 -0.83 10.62
C GLY A 166 2.38 -0.57 12.07
N PRO A 167 2.73 0.69 12.41
CA PRO A 167 3.04 1.08 13.79
C PRO A 167 1.90 0.81 14.77
N PHE A 168 0.65 1.13 14.40
CA PHE A 168 -0.53 0.87 15.24
C PHE A 168 -0.65 -0.62 15.60
N LEU A 169 -0.53 -1.51 14.62
CA LEU A 169 -0.59 -2.95 14.84
C LEU A 169 0.54 -3.45 15.73
N TYR A 170 1.77 -3.00 15.50
CA TYR A 170 2.92 -3.38 16.32
C TYR A 170 2.70 -2.97 17.79
N LEU A 171 2.32 -1.71 18.01
CA LEU A 171 2.07 -1.17 19.35
C LEU A 171 0.87 -1.84 20.03
N SER A 172 -0.18 -2.15 19.27
CA SER A 172 -1.35 -2.87 19.79
C SER A 172 -1.01 -4.29 20.23
N LEU A 173 -0.28 -5.04 19.39
CA LEU A 173 0.14 -6.41 19.69
C LEU A 173 1.09 -6.45 20.88
N ALA A 174 2.05 -5.52 20.96
CA ALA A 174 2.99 -5.41 22.08
C ALA A 174 2.29 -5.16 23.43
N ARG A 175 1.09 -4.57 23.41
CA ARG A 175 0.30 -4.26 24.62
C ARG A 175 -0.93 -5.14 24.81
N GLN A 176 -1.12 -6.15 23.96
CA GLN A 176 -2.32 -6.98 23.93
C GLN A 176 -3.62 -6.16 23.84
N ARG A 177 -3.58 -4.99 23.19
CA ARG A 177 -4.75 -4.13 23.00
C ARG A 177 -5.57 -4.62 21.80
N PRO A 178 -6.90 -4.49 21.83
CA PRO A 178 -7.74 -4.83 20.69
C PRO A 178 -7.46 -3.84 19.56
N TYR A 179 -7.12 -4.37 18.38
CA TYR A 179 -6.92 -3.60 17.14
C TYR A 179 -7.94 -3.98 16.06
N ARG A 180 -8.62 -5.13 16.24
CA ARG A 180 -9.51 -5.72 15.24
C ARG A 180 -10.73 -4.83 14.97
N ARG A 181 -11.22 -4.13 16.00
CA ARG A 181 -12.39 -3.25 15.89
C ARG A 181 -12.10 -2.08 14.97
N GLU A 182 -10.98 -1.38 15.18
CA GLU A 182 -10.55 -0.24 14.37
C GLU A 182 -10.33 -0.63 12.91
N LEU A 183 -9.63 -1.74 12.66
CA LEU A 183 -9.43 -2.24 11.31
C LEU A 183 -10.73 -2.71 10.64
N LEU A 184 -11.66 -3.31 11.40
CA LEU A 184 -12.96 -3.73 10.86
C LEU A 184 -13.80 -2.52 10.44
N TRP A 185 -13.88 -1.48 11.29
CA TRP A 185 -14.61 -0.26 10.94
C TRP A 185 -14.03 0.40 9.70
N LEU A 186 -12.70 0.53 9.62
CA LEU A 186 -12.04 1.06 8.45
C LEU A 186 -12.31 0.21 7.20
N ALA A 187 -12.23 -1.12 7.30
CA ALA A 187 -12.51 -2.04 6.20
C ALA A 187 -13.95 -1.91 5.69
N VAL A 188 -14.94 -1.87 6.59
CA VAL A 188 -16.37 -1.74 6.23
C VAL A 188 -16.62 -0.43 5.51
N VAL A 189 -16.13 0.68 6.06
CA VAL A 189 -16.35 2.01 5.46
C VAL A 189 -15.67 2.11 4.09
N LEU A 190 -14.45 1.58 3.94
CA LEU A 190 -13.74 1.54 2.65
C LEU A 190 -14.43 0.61 1.64
N ALA A 191 -15.02 -0.50 2.08
CA ALA A 191 -15.80 -1.37 1.20
C ALA A 191 -17.07 -0.68 0.69
N VAL A 192 -17.79 0.03 1.56
CA VAL A 192 -18.96 0.85 1.16
C VAL A 192 -18.53 1.94 0.17
N ARG A 193 -17.41 2.63 0.43
CA ARG A 193 -16.83 3.61 -0.49
C ARG A 193 -16.45 3.01 -1.84
N ALA A 194 -15.78 1.86 -1.83
CA ALA A 194 -15.39 1.17 -3.05
C ALA A 194 -16.62 0.77 -3.89
N PHE A 195 -17.71 0.34 -3.24
CA PHE A 195 -18.96 -0.04 -3.91
C PHE A 195 -19.74 1.18 -4.45
N LEU A 196 -20.00 2.18 -3.61
CA LEU A 196 -20.85 3.33 -3.98
C LEU A 196 -20.15 4.33 -4.90
N LEU A 197 -18.86 4.61 -4.68
CA LEU A 197 -18.11 5.62 -5.45
C LEU A 197 -17.23 5.02 -6.55
N ALA A 198 -17.26 3.68 -6.71
CA ALA A 198 -16.37 2.93 -7.61
C ALA A 198 -14.86 3.18 -7.34
N GLU A 199 -14.50 3.58 -6.12
CA GLU A 199 -13.11 3.84 -5.72
C GLU A 199 -12.41 2.60 -5.16
N ARG A 200 -12.30 1.58 -6.02
CA ARG A 200 -11.68 0.27 -5.69
C ARG A 200 -10.25 0.38 -5.14
N LEU A 201 -9.51 1.42 -5.54
CA LEU A 201 -8.13 1.63 -5.10
C LEU A 201 -8.05 1.80 -3.57
N ALA A 202 -8.99 2.50 -2.94
CA ALA A 202 -8.94 2.75 -1.49
C ALA A 202 -9.04 1.45 -0.68
N LEU A 203 -9.85 0.49 -1.13
CA LEU A 203 -9.96 -0.82 -0.50
C LEU A 203 -8.69 -1.66 -0.71
N MET A 204 -8.09 -1.62 -1.91
CA MET A 204 -6.85 -2.33 -2.20
C MET A 204 -5.66 -1.77 -1.40
N GLU A 205 -5.54 -0.43 -1.32
CA GLU A 205 -4.53 0.26 -0.52
C GLU A 205 -4.57 -0.24 0.94
N PHE A 206 -5.76 -0.21 1.56
CA PHE A 206 -5.97 -0.74 2.91
C PHE A 206 -5.65 -2.22 3.03
N ALA A 207 -6.16 -3.06 2.11
CA ALA A 207 -5.99 -4.50 2.17
C ALA A 207 -4.49 -4.87 2.10
N VAL A 208 -3.74 -4.29 1.17
CA VAL A 208 -2.29 -4.54 1.02
C VAL A 208 -1.55 -4.06 2.26
N VAL A 209 -1.77 -2.81 2.70
CA VAL A 209 -1.05 -2.25 3.87
C VAL A 209 -1.32 -3.05 5.14
N ALA A 210 -2.59 -3.39 5.41
CA ALA A 210 -2.98 -4.15 6.59
C ALA A 210 -2.47 -5.59 6.54
N LEU A 211 -2.62 -6.28 5.40
CA LEU A 211 -2.17 -7.67 5.24
C LEU A 211 -0.66 -7.79 5.34
N VAL A 212 0.10 -6.92 4.64
CA VAL A 212 1.57 -6.92 4.69
C VAL A 212 2.05 -6.60 6.10
N SER A 213 1.46 -5.62 6.78
CA SER A 213 1.80 -5.30 8.18
C SER A 213 1.53 -6.48 9.12
N LEU A 214 0.36 -7.12 9.02
CA LEU A 214 0.04 -8.30 9.82
C LEU A 214 0.96 -9.48 9.50
N ALA A 215 1.26 -9.70 8.22
CA ALA A 215 2.13 -10.77 7.78
C ALA A 215 3.54 -10.62 8.34
N LEU A 216 4.09 -9.40 8.35
CA LEU A 216 5.38 -9.11 8.99
C LEU A 216 5.35 -9.36 10.49
N LEU A 217 4.36 -8.79 11.18
CA LEU A 217 4.29 -8.80 12.64
C LEU A 217 3.98 -10.18 13.22
N ARG A 218 3.22 -11.00 12.48
CA ARG A 218 2.86 -12.37 12.87
C ARG A 218 3.65 -13.44 12.17
N GLN A 219 4.56 -13.06 11.27
CA GLN A 219 5.31 -14.00 10.43
C GLN A 219 4.37 -14.98 9.72
N MET A 220 3.32 -14.44 9.10
CA MET A 220 2.28 -15.26 8.48
C MET A 220 2.88 -16.07 7.32
N LEU A 221 2.87 -17.38 7.51
CA LEU A 221 3.25 -18.35 6.49
C LEU A 221 1.95 -18.83 5.83
N ILE A 222 1.77 -18.47 4.56
CA ILE A 222 0.61 -18.91 3.77
C ILE A 222 1.11 -19.97 2.78
N PRO A 223 0.44 -21.13 2.65
CA PRO A 223 0.76 -22.08 1.58
C PRO A 223 0.77 -21.38 0.23
N LEU A 224 1.77 -21.66 -0.61
CA LEU A 224 1.90 -20.99 -1.92
C LEU A 224 0.61 -21.10 -2.76
N THR A 225 -0.08 -22.23 -2.69
CA THR A 225 -1.37 -22.46 -3.36
C THR A 225 -2.46 -21.46 -2.94
N ARG A 226 -2.53 -21.10 -1.65
CA ARG A 226 -3.47 -20.09 -1.16
C ARG A 226 -3.05 -18.69 -1.59
N LEU A 227 -1.76 -18.39 -1.63
CA LEU A 227 -1.27 -17.10 -2.12
C LEU A 227 -1.60 -16.92 -3.60
N VAL A 228 -1.40 -17.95 -4.43
CA VAL A 228 -1.82 -17.96 -5.84
C VAL A 228 -3.33 -17.77 -5.95
N LEU A 229 -4.13 -18.47 -5.12
CA LEU A 229 -5.58 -18.30 -5.13
C LEU A 229 -6.01 -16.87 -4.77
N ILE A 230 -5.36 -16.24 -3.79
CA ILE A 230 -5.60 -14.82 -3.45
C ILE A 230 -5.21 -13.92 -4.63
N GLY A 231 -4.08 -14.20 -5.27
CA GLY A 231 -3.61 -13.50 -6.47
C GLY A 231 -4.60 -13.60 -7.64
N VAL A 232 -5.29 -14.73 -7.80
CA VAL A 232 -6.35 -14.94 -8.81
C VAL A 232 -7.68 -14.29 -8.39
N ALA A 233 -8.00 -14.30 -7.09
CA ALA A 233 -9.24 -13.71 -6.59
C ALA A 233 -9.32 -12.20 -6.82
N VAL A 234 -8.19 -11.49 -6.82
CA VAL A 234 -8.14 -10.04 -7.06
C VAL A 234 -8.58 -9.68 -8.50
N PRO A 235 -8.00 -10.25 -9.57
CA PRO A 235 -8.52 -10.12 -10.94
C PRO A 235 -9.98 -10.55 -11.09
N VAL A 236 -10.41 -11.64 -10.44
CA VAL A 236 -11.81 -12.09 -10.51
C VAL A 236 -12.76 -11.06 -9.90
N LEU A 237 -12.40 -10.51 -8.74
CA LEU A 237 -13.17 -9.42 -8.11
C LEU A 237 -13.23 -8.20 -9.03
N PHE A 238 -12.10 -7.85 -9.67
CA PHE A 238 -12.04 -6.76 -10.64
C PHE A 238 -12.97 -7.00 -11.82
N VAL A 239 -12.87 -8.17 -12.47
CA VAL A 239 -13.71 -8.57 -13.61
C VAL A 239 -15.18 -8.54 -13.22
N THR A 240 -15.52 -9.10 -12.06
CA THR A 240 -16.90 -9.08 -11.55
C THR A 240 -17.41 -7.65 -11.37
N ALA A 241 -16.62 -6.78 -10.74
CA ALA A 241 -17.01 -5.38 -10.56
C ALA A 241 -17.13 -4.62 -11.90
N GLU A 242 -16.27 -4.93 -12.87
CA GLU A 242 -16.30 -4.31 -14.20
C GLU A 242 -17.51 -4.78 -15.02
N ILE A 243 -17.92 -6.05 -14.87
CA ILE A 243 -19.16 -6.60 -15.43
C ILE A 243 -20.37 -5.79 -14.97
N PHE A 244 -20.50 -5.55 -13.66
CA PHE A 244 -21.64 -4.81 -13.10
C PHE A 244 -21.64 -3.31 -13.44
N ARG A 245 -20.49 -2.76 -13.86
CA ARG A 245 -20.33 -1.32 -14.10
C ARG A 245 -20.27 -0.97 -15.58
N SER A 246 -19.14 -1.24 -16.22
CA SER A 246 -18.89 -0.79 -17.59
C SER A 246 -19.58 -1.70 -18.60
N PHE A 247 -19.54 -3.02 -18.37
CA PHE A 247 -20.20 -3.95 -19.29
C PHE A 247 -21.72 -3.79 -19.24
N TYR A 248 -22.28 -3.69 -18.02
CA TYR A 248 -23.71 -3.42 -17.86
C TYR A 248 -24.13 -2.13 -18.56
N ALA A 249 -23.40 -1.04 -18.35
CA ALA A 249 -23.72 0.24 -18.97
C ALA A 249 -23.61 0.23 -20.50
N LYS A 250 -22.63 -0.51 -21.06
CA LYS A 250 -22.32 -0.51 -22.49
C LYS A 250 -23.18 -1.48 -23.31
N PHE A 251 -23.53 -2.64 -22.76
CA PHE A 251 -24.22 -3.70 -23.50
C PHE A 251 -25.57 -4.06 -22.89
N VAL A 252 -25.64 -4.22 -21.58
CA VAL A 252 -26.85 -4.75 -20.93
C VAL A 252 -27.97 -3.72 -20.90
N ARG A 253 -27.66 -2.45 -20.67
CA ARG A 253 -28.66 -1.38 -20.56
C ARG A 253 -29.55 -1.30 -21.81
N ASP A 254 -28.94 -1.41 -22.98
CA ASP A 254 -29.62 -1.19 -24.26
C ASP A 254 -30.03 -2.49 -24.94
N THR A 255 -29.27 -3.58 -24.76
CA THR A 255 -29.53 -4.87 -25.42
C THR A 255 -30.21 -5.89 -24.51
N GLY A 256 -30.13 -5.73 -23.18
CA GLY A 256 -30.61 -6.72 -22.21
C GLY A 256 -29.70 -7.95 -22.10
N TRP A 257 -29.78 -8.68 -20.97
CA TRP A 257 -28.90 -9.83 -20.68
C TRP A 257 -29.11 -11.03 -21.61
N GLY A 258 -30.34 -11.24 -22.11
CA GLY A 258 -30.71 -12.47 -22.82
C GLY A 258 -30.02 -12.70 -24.17
N HIS A 259 -29.33 -11.69 -24.70
CA HIS A 259 -28.66 -11.73 -25.99
C HIS A 259 -27.12 -11.81 -25.89
N LEU A 260 -26.57 -11.90 -24.67
CA LEU A 260 -25.13 -11.87 -24.44
C LEU A 260 -24.63 -13.25 -24.03
N ASP A 261 -23.68 -13.78 -24.79
CA ASP A 261 -23.01 -15.05 -24.49
C ASP A 261 -22.05 -14.89 -23.29
N LEU A 262 -21.99 -15.90 -22.41
CA LEU A 262 -21.13 -15.86 -21.21
C LEU A 262 -19.64 -15.79 -21.58
N GLY A 263 -19.22 -16.47 -22.65
CA GLY A 263 -17.86 -16.42 -23.17
C GLY A 263 -17.48 -15.00 -23.58
N PHE A 264 -18.35 -14.33 -24.33
CA PHE A 264 -18.18 -12.92 -24.69
C PHE A 264 -18.06 -12.01 -23.45
N ILE A 265 -18.96 -12.17 -22.46
CA ILE A 265 -18.93 -11.36 -21.22
C ILE A 265 -17.56 -11.52 -20.52
N LEU A 266 -17.13 -12.76 -20.30
CA LEU A 266 -15.88 -13.03 -19.60
C LEU A 266 -14.67 -12.55 -20.38
N GLN A 267 -14.61 -12.83 -21.68
CA GLN A 267 -13.47 -12.44 -22.50
C GLN A 267 -13.37 -10.93 -22.65
N TRP A 268 -14.48 -10.22 -22.91
CA TRP A 268 -14.46 -8.76 -22.98
C TRP A 268 -13.93 -8.12 -21.69
N ASN A 269 -14.28 -8.65 -20.52
CA ASN A 269 -13.79 -8.12 -19.25
C ASN A 269 -12.33 -8.49 -18.96
N LEU A 270 -11.88 -9.68 -19.38
CA LEU A 270 -10.47 -10.06 -19.33
C LEU A 270 -9.62 -9.19 -20.26
N GLU A 271 -10.09 -8.94 -21.48
CA GLU A 271 -9.47 -8.01 -22.42
C GLU A 271 -9.47 -6.59 -21.85
N ARG A 272 -10.52 -6.14 -21.15
CA ARG A 272 -10.53 -4.84 -20.48
C ARG A 272 -9.45 -4.71 -19.40
N LEU A 273 -9.25 -5.77 -18.61
CA LEU A 273 -8.18 -5.83 -17.63
C LEU A 273 -6.82 -5.81 -18.35
N ALA A 274 -6.65 -6.62 -19.40
CA ALA A 274 -5.42 -6.70 -20.16
C ALA A 274 -5.07 -5.38 -20.86
N LEU A 275 -6.07 -4.73 -21.43
CA LEU A 275 -6.01 -3.42 -22.09
C LEU A 275 -5.42 -2.37 -21.15
N TYR A 276 -5.90 -2.32 -19.91
CA TYR A 276 -5.44 -1.34 -18.93
C TYR A 276 -3.91 -1.39 -18.70
N TYR A 277 -3.34 -2.60 -18.65
CA TYR A 277 -1.90 -2.79 -18.45
C TYR A 277 -1.12 -2.76 -19.77
N THR A 278 -1.75 -3.16 -20.87
CA THR A 278 -1.14 -3.12 -22.20
C THR A 278 -0.92 -1.68 -22.64
N ASP A 279 -1.92 -0.82 -22.46
CA ASP A 279 -1.87 0.61 -22.76
C ASP A 279 -0.72 1.33 -22.03
N VAL A 280 -0.62 1.19 -20.71
CA VAL A 280 0.48 1.80 -19.93
C VAL A 280 1.86 1.26 -20.31
N THR A 281 1.95 -0.01 -20.70
CA THR A 281 3.20 -0.62 -21.19
C THR A 281 3.56 -0.12 -22.58
N ASN A 282 2.56 0.08 -23.42
CA ASN A 282 2.68 0.68 -24.74
C ASN A 282 3.22 2.12 -24.65
N LYS A 283 2.71 2.93 -23.71
CA LYS A 283 3.25 4.25 -23.39
C LYS A 283 4.71 4.19 -22.95
N PHE A 284 5.09 3.19 -22.15
CA PHE A 284 6.51 2.97 -21.80
C PHE A 284 7.38 2.69 -23.03
N TYR A 285 6.93 1.85 -23.97
CA TYR A 285 7.66 1.61 -25.21
C TYR A 285 7.74 2.84 -26.11
N PHE A 286 6.69 3.65 -26.13
CA PHE A 286 6.67 4.91 -26.85
C PHE A 286 7.76 5.85 -26.34
N MET A 287 7.81 6.02 -25.02
CA MET A 287 8.84 6.84 -24.37
C MET A 287 10.26 6.32 -24.63
N LEU A 288 10.44 4.99 -24.68
CA LEU A 288 11.74 4.38 -25.03
C LEU A 288 12.14 4.65 -26.48
N LYS A 289 11.22 4.49 -27.44
CA LYS A 289 11.51 4.60 -28.87
C LYS A 289 11.70 6.06 -29.31
N GLU A 290 10.82 6.94 -28.87
CA GLU A 290 10.85 8.36 -29.22
C GLU A 290 11.85 9.16 -28.38
N GLN A 291 12.46 8.53 -27.36
CA GLN A 291 13.41 9.18 -26.44
C GLN A 291 12.85 10.46 -25.81
N TYR A 292 11.56 10.46 -25.50
CA TYR A 292 10.89 11.54 -24.80
C TYR A 292 11.30 11.60 -23.33
N PHE A 293 12.59 11.79 -23.06
CA PHE A 293 13.15 12.05 -21.74
C PHE A 293 12.90 13.50 -21.39
N TYR A 294 11.63 13.86 -21.19
CA TYR A 294 11.31 15.17 -20.69
C TYR A 294 11.83 15.29 -19.25
N THR A 295 12.41 16.42 -18.86
CA THR A 295 12.44 16.78 -17.42
C THR A 295 11.01 17.15 -17.00
N THR A 296 10.08 16.22 -17.12
CA THR A 296 8.71 16.36 -16.67
C THR A 296 8.70 16.40 -15.15
N GLU A 297 7.72 17.11 -14.61
CA GLU A 297 7.57 17.29 -13.18
C GLU A 297 6.52 16.31 -12.61
N PHE A 298 6.42 15.08 -13.14
CA PHE A 298 5.45 14.11 -12.61
C PHE A 298 5.73 13.82 -11.12
N TYR A 299 6.99 13.78 -10.70
CA TYR A 299 7.37 13.68 -9.30
C TYR A 299 6.86 14.83 -8.41
N LEU A 300 6.61 16.02 -8.97
CA LEU A 300 6.00 17.16 -8.28
C LEU A 300 4.47 17.18 -8.36
N ARG A 301 3.85 16.31 -9.17
CA ARG A 301 2.39 16.31 -9.38
C ARG A 301 1.61 16.23 -8.07
N GLY A 302 2.02 15.38 -7.13
CA GLY A 302 1.36 15.28 -5.83
C GLY A 302 1.46 16.58 -5.02
N LEU A 303 2.60 17.26 -5.06
CA LEU A 303 2.80 18.56 -4.40
C LEU A 303 2.01 19.67 -5.08
N ARG A 304 2.01 19.71 -6.41
CA ARG A 304 1.21 20.65 -7.22
C ARG A 304 -0.29 20.47 -6.97
N SER A 305 -0.77 19.23 -6.93
CA SER A 305 -2.18 18.91 -6.61
C SER A 305 -2.57 19.31 -5.18
N ILE A 306 -1.63 19.28 -4.23
CA ILE A 306 -1.83 19.83 -2.89
C ILE A 306 -1.87 21.36 -2.95
N GLY A 307 -0.92 21.99 -3.64
CA GLY A 307 -0.82 23.44 -3.83
C GLY A 307 -2.04 24.06 -4.52
N ALA A 308 -2.59 23.40 -5.54
CA ALA A 308 -3.78 23.83 -6.27
C ALA A 308 -5.00 24.00 -5.36
N ARG A 309 -5.10 23.17 -4.31
CA ARG A 309 -6.16 23.26 -3.31
C ARG A 309 -6.01 24.48 -2.39
N PHE A 310 -4.82 25.08 -2.36
CA PHE A 310 -4.53 26.34 -1.68
C PHE A 310 -4.54 27.54 -2.67
N GLY A 311 -5.02 27.35 -3.89
CA GLY A 311 -5.11 28.40 -4.90
C GLY A 311 -3.80 28.69 -5.64
N LEU A 312 -2.80 27.80 -5.58
CA LEU A 312 -1.61 27.91 -6.43
C LEU A 312 -1.95 27.42 -7.86
N ALA A 313 -1.44 28.11 -8.89
CA ALA A 313 -1.76 27.79 -10.28
C ALA A 313 -1.31 26.36 -10.68
N GLU A 314 -2.21 25.58 -11.30
CA GLU A 314 -2.00 24.17 -11.70
C GLU A 314 -1.73 24.00 -13.22
N GLU A 315 -1.83 25.08 -14.00
CA GLU A 315 -1.96 25.06 -15.47
C GLU A 315 -0.83 24.33 -16.23
N GLU A 316 0.40 24.35 -15.73
CA GLU A 316 1.55 23.88 -16.52
C GLU A 316 1.80 22.36 -16.41
N ALA A 317 1.25 21.68 -15.39
CA ALA A 317 1.45 20.24 -15.21
C ALA A 317 0.53 19.41 -16.13
N GLN A 318 -0.70 19.87 -16.30
CA GLN A 318 -1.74 19.12 -17.01
C GLN A 318 -1.46 19.10 -18.52
N SER A 319 -0.87 20.15 -19.08
CA SER A 319 -0.51 20.22 -20.51
C SER A 319 0.49 19.15 -20.94
N GLN A 320 1.49 18.83 -20.11
CA GLN A 320 2.51 17.80 -20.44
C GLN A 320 1.95 16.38 -20.34
N ILE A 321 1.05 16.12 -19.39
CA ILE A 321 0.33 14.85 -19.28
C ILE A 321 -0.62 14.68 -20.45
N ASN A 322 -1.31 15.76 -20.80
CA ASN A 322 -2.17 15.79 -21.98
C ASN A 322 -1.34 15.60 -23.24
N ILE A 323 -0.11 16.11 -23.35
CA ILE A 323 0.78 15.79 -24.48
C ILE A 323 1.08 14.28 -24.53
N LEU A 324 1.46 13.65 -23.42
CA LEU A 324 1.74 12.20 -23.37
C LEU A 324 0.50 11.36 -23.73
N ILE A 325 -0.67 11.79 -23.23
CA ILE A 325 -1.95 11.14 -23.48
C ILE A 325 -2.38 11.42 -24.92
N GLU A 326 -2.56 12.66 -25.35
CA GLU A 326 -3.00 13.07 -26.70
C GLU A 326 -2.07 12.58 -27.83
N GLN A 327 -0.75 12.53 -27.62
CA GLN A 327 0.17 12.01 -28.64
C GLN A 327 0.10 10.49 -28.83
N TYR A 328 -0.33 9.74 -27.80
CA TYR A 328 -0.39 8.27 -27.85
C TYR A 328 -1.83 7.73 -27.97
N ASP A 329 -2.78 8.42 -27.36
CA ASP A 329 -4.15 7.99 -27.13
C ASP A 329 -5.07 8.40 -28.27
N VAL A 330 -4.64 8.13 -29.52
CA VAL A 330 -5.42 8.39 -30.74
C VAL A 330 -6.65 7.46 -30.85
N GLY A 331 -7.11 6.84 -29.75
CA GLY A 331 -8.25 5.91 -29.82
C GLY A 331 -8.91 5.45 -28.52
N ASN A 332 -8.44 5.80 -27.31
CA ASN A 332 -9.09 5.29 -26.09
C ASN A 332 -9.13 6.27 -24.91
N GLU A 333 -10.05 7.24 -25.00
CA GLU A 333 -10.35 8.25 -23.97
C GLU A 333 -10.56 7.69 -22.54
N GLU A 334 -10.85 6.39 -22.39
CA GLU A 334 -10.99 5.75 -21.07
C GLU A 334 -9.63 5.47 -20.37
N MET A 335 -8.50 5.53 -21.09
CA MET A 335 -7.17 5.09 -20.63
C MET A 335 -6.21 6.26 -20.37
N THR A 336 -6.57 7.09 -19.40
CA THR A 336 -5.82 8.32 -19.05
C THR A 336 -4.58 8.11 -18.17
N ASN A 337 -4.19 6.87 -17.90
CA ASN A 337 -3.06 6.61 -17.02
C ASN A 337 -1.72 6.68 -17.79
N PRO A 338 -0.74 7.50 -17.37
CA PRO A 338 0.54 7.57 -18.06
C PRO A 338 1.40 6.31 -17.94
N GLY A 339 1.20 5.45 -16.92
CA GLY A 339 2.05 4.29 -16.68
C GLY A 339 3.24 4.63 -15.77
N GLY A 340 3.55 3.78 -14.78
CA GLY A 340 4.61 4.12 -13.81
C GLY A 340 6.02 4.02 -14.40
N LEU A 341 6.30 3.02 -15.23
CA LEU A 341 7.59 2.92 -15.93
C LEU A 341 7.80 4.05 -16.94
N ALA A 342 6.75 4.42 -17.68
CA ALA A 342 6.78 5.55 -18.60
C ALA A 342 7.06 6.86 -17.85
N VAL A 343 6.41 7.09 -16.71
CA VAL A 343 6.67 8.26 -15.86
C VAL A 343 8.09 8.30 -15.32
N LEU A 344 8.63 7.17 -14.83
CA LEU A 344 10.02 7.12 -14.35
C LEU A 344 11.03 7.40 -15.48
N LEU A 345 10.75 6.87 -16.68
CA LEU A 345 11.59 7.11 -17.85
C LEU A 345 11.46 8.54 -18.37
N SER A 346 10.27 9.12 -18.30
CA SER A 346 10.03 10.53 -18.61
C SER A 346 10.89 11.37 -17.69
N ASP A 347 10.58 11.41 -16.39
CA ASP A 347 11.19 12.33 -15.41
C ASP A 347 12.72 12.20 -15.29
N PHE A 348 13.27 11.00 -15.46
CA PHE A 348 14.69 10.73 -15.18
C PHE A 348 15.48 10.21 -16.38
N GLY A 349 14.86 10.04 -17.56
CA GLY A 349 15.49 9.37 -18.69
C GLY A 349 16.03 8.00 -18.31
N TRP A 350 17.22 7.67 -18.81
CA TRP A 350 17.91 6.41 -18.46
C TRP A 350 18.21 6.26 -16.96
N TRP A 351 18.28 7.37 -16.20
CA TRP A 351 18.42 7.30 -14.74
C TRP A 351 17.16 6.74 -14.05
N GLY A 352 16.03 6.68 -14.74
CA GLY A 352 14.81 6.01 -14.26
C GLY A 352 15.06 4.54 -13.87
N ALA A 353 15.98 3.84 -14.54
CA ALA A 353 16.41 2.50 -14.14
C ALA A 353 17.13 2.51 -12.78
N GLY A 354 17.95 3.54 -12.51
CA GLY A 354 18.59 3.75 -11.22
C GLY A 354 17.58 4.08 -10.11
N VAL A 355 16.56 4.90 -10.42
CA VAL A 355 15.45 5.20 -9.49
C VAL A 355 14.66 3.94 -9.16
N LEU A 356 14.39 3.09 -10.15
CA LEU A 356 13.74 1.79 -9.95
C LEU A 356 14.58 0.87 -9.06
N ALA A 357 15.89 0.76 -9.33
CA ALA A 357 16.82 -0.01 -8.51
C ALA A 357 16.88 0.52 -7.05
N LEU A 358 16.86 1.84 -6.88
CA LEU A 358 16.80 2.48 -5.56
C LEU A 358 15.50 2.13 -4.83
N LEU A 359 14.35 2.23 -5.51
CA LEU A 359 13.04 1.90 -4.93
C LEU A 359 13.01 0.45 -4.41
N VAL A 360 13.54 -0.47 -5.20
CA VAL A 360 13.62 -1.89 -4.86
C VAL A 360 14.59 -2.11 -3.70
N THR A 361 15.74 -1.44 -3.71
CA THR A 361 16.70 -1.48 -2.58
C THR A 361 16.06 -0.97 -1.29
N LEU A 362 15.29 0.13 -1.35
CA LEU A 362 14.55 0.67 -0.21
C LEU A 362 13.48 -0.31 0.28
N LEU A 363 12.78 -1.00 -0.63
CA LEU A 363 11.82 -2.05 -0.28
C LEU A 363 12.48 -3.16 0.55
N PHE A 364 13.62 -3.71 0.11
CA PHE A 364 14.35 -4.74 0.84
C PHE A 364 14.91 -4.22 2.18
N LEU A 365 15.50 -3.02 2.19
CA LEU A 365 16.07 -2.43 3.41
C LEU A 365 14.99 -2.14 4.47
N THR A 366 13.86 -1.59 4.05
CA THR A 366 12.74 -1.31 4.96
C THR A 366 12.07 -2.60 5.43
N HIS A 367 11.97 -3.63 4.59
CA HIS A 367 11.54 -4.97 5.01
C HIS A 367 12.39 -5.49 6.17
N LEU A 368 13.71 -5.48 6.01
CA LEU A 368 14.66 -5.97 7.02
C LEU A 368 14.47 -5.26 8.36
N ARG A 369 14.42 -3.93 8.32
CA ARG A 369 14.19 -3.11 9.53
C ARG A 369 12.80 -3.35 10.14
N ALA A 370 11.76 -3.45 9.32
CA ALA A 370 10.39 -3.69 9.77
C ALA A 370 10.25 -5.06 10.44
N SER A 371 10.88 -6.10 9.87
CA SER A 371 10.89 -7.46 10.44
C SER A 371 11.54 -7.54 11.84
N ARG A 372 12.37 -6.54 12.17
CA ARG A 372 13.05 -6.38 13.46
C ARG A 372 12.37 -5.35 14.38
N GLY A 373 11.19 -4.86 13.99
CA GLY A 373 10.34 -4.00 14.82
C GLY A 373 10.62 -2.50 14.73
N HIS A 374 11.42 -2.04 13.77
CA HIS A 374 11.66 -0.61 13.56
C HIS A 374 10.37 0.09 13.09
N LEU A 375 9.89 1.07 13.86
CA LEU A 375 8.53 1.60 13.65
C LEU A 375 8.38 2.38 12.34
N VAL A 376 9.34 3.23 11.99
CA VAL A 376 9.28 3.97 10.72
C VAL A 376 9.30 3.01 9.54
N SER A 377 10.03 1.90 9.65
CA SER A 377 10.04 0.89 8.59
C SER A 377 8.73 0.10 8.54
N LEU A 378 8.08 -0.15 9.67
CA LEU A 378 6.73 -0.71 9.71
C LEU A 378 5.68 0.23 9.08
N ALA A 379 5.89 1.55 9.11
CA ALA A 379 5.05 2.51 8.42
C ALA A 379 5.31 2.54 6.91
N VAL A 380 6.59 2.59 6.51
CA VAL A 380 7.00 2.82 5.12
C VAL A 380 6.95 1.56 4.27
N TYR A 381 7.38 0.41 4.81
CA TYR A 381 7.51 -0.82 4.02
C TYR A 381 6.20 -1.28 3.35
N PRO A 382 5.04 -1.36 4.04
CA PRO A 382 3.79 -1.76 3.39
C PRO A 382 3.37 -0.82 2.24
N VAL A 383 3.70 0.47 2.34
CA VAL A 383 3.44 1.45 1.28
C VAL A 383 4.41 1.30 0.11
N LEU A 384 5.68 0.98 0.37
CA LEU A 384 6.64 0.61 -0.70
C LEU A 384 6.22 -0.69 -1.40
N PHE A 385 5.70 -1.67 -0.65
CA PHE A 385 5.16 -2.91 -1.21
C PHE A 385 3.99 -2.59 -2.16
N LEU A 386 3.04 -1.78 -1.69
CA LEU A 386 1.92 -1.28 -2.52
C LEU A 386 2.43 -0.50 -3.74
N THR A 387 3.44 0.36 -3.57
CA THR A 387 4.05 1.12 -4.67
C THR A 387 4.56 0.20 -5.77
N MET A 388 5.26 -0.88 -5.41
CA MET A 388 5.75 -1.84 -6.40
C MET A 388 4.62 -2.57 -7.14
N VAL A 389 3.54 -2.93 -6.43
CA VAL A 389 2.38 -3.59 -7.05
C VAL A 389 1.64 -2.65 -8.01
N GLU A 390 1.52 -1.36 -7.69
CA GLU A 390 0.86 -0.37 -8.54
C GLU A 390 1.79 0.25 -9.59
N LEU A 391 3.11 0.03 -9.50
CA LEU A 391 4.11 0.61 -10.40
C LEU A 391 3.87 0.35 -11.90
N PRO A 392 3.33 -0.80 -12.35
CA PRO A 392 2.99 -0.96 -13.76
C PRO A 392 1.99 0.10 -14.23
N ARG A 393 1.07 0.49 -13.33
CA ARG A 393 0.01 1.45 -13.60
C ARG A 393 0.48 2.88 -13.36
N PHE A 394 1.04 3.22 -12.21
CA PHE A 394 1.51 4.59 -11.93
C PHE A 394 2.50 4.60 -10.76
N VAL A 395 3.29 5.66 -10.65
CA VAL A 395 4.22 5.83 -9.53
C VAL A 395 3.44 6.27 -8.29
N TYR A 396 3.06 5.33 -7.43
CA TYR A 396 2.22 5.58 -6.25
C TYR A 396 2.79 6.68 -5.33
N LEU A 397 4.11 6.73 -5.18
CA LEU A 397 4.81 7.71 -4.34
C LEU A 397 4.63 9.16 -4.81
N TYR A 398 4.35 9.39 -6.10
CA TYR A 398 4.15 10.74 -6.65
C TYR A 398 2.74 11.26 -6.43
N SER A 399 1.84 10.40 -5.97
CA SER A 399 0.46 10.77 -5.71
C SER A 399 0.31 11.55 -4.41
N SER A 400 -0.57 12.55 -4.40
CA SER A 400 -1.04 13.19 -3.16
C SER A 400 -1.64 12.15 -2.19
N ARG A 401 -2.14 11.03 -2.72
CA ARG A 401 -2.61 9.86 -1.94
C ARG A 401 -1.54 9.23 -1.06
N CYS A 402 -0.27 9.37 -1.42
CA CYS A 402 0.86 8.87 -0.64
C CYS A 402 1.54 9.99 0.16
N ILE A 403 1.82 11.12 -0.49
CA ILE A 403 2.59 12.22 0.12
C ILE A 403 1.87 12.77 1.35
N THR A 404 0.57 13.03 1.27
CA THR A 404 -0.11 13.66 2.41
C THR A 404 -0.22 12.76 3.65
N PRO A 405 -0.63 11.48 3.55
CA PRO A 405 -0.63 10.63 4.74
C PRO A 405 0.78 10.35 5.27
N PHE A 406 1.82 10.41 4.44
CA PHE A 406 3.21 10.38 4.90
C PHE A 406 3.54 11.60 5.77
N VAL A 407 3.20 12.80 5.30
CA VAL A 407 3.39 14.05 6.07
C VAL A 407 2.60 14.01 7.39
N LEU A 408 1.34 13.57 7.37
CA LEU A 408 0.54 13.42 8.59
C LEU A 408 1.17 12.43 9.59
N PHE A 409 1.72 11.32 9.10
CA PHE A 409 2.48 10.39 9.93
C PHE A 409 3.73 11.04 10.54
N LEU A 410 4.51 11.79 9.76
CA LEU A 410 5.70 12.49 10.27
C LEU A 410 5.33 13.53 11.34
N LEU A 411 4.26 14.32 11.11
CA LEU A 411 3.77 15.29 12.08
C LEU A 411 3.32 14.61 13.38
N ALA A 412 2.57 13.51 13.27
CA ALA A 412 2.16 12.70 14.41
C ALA A 412 3.36 12.12 15.19
N TRP A 413 4.39 11.67 14.47
CA TRP A 413 5.63 11.16 15.06
C TRP A 413 6.38 12.25 15.84
N ILE A 414 6.59 13.42 15.22
CA ILE A 414 7.26 14.57 15.85
C ILE A 414 6.46 15.04 17.07
N ALA A 415 5.14 15.21 16.93
CA ALA A 415 4.26 15.61 18.03
C ALA A 415 4.34 14.62 19.20
N ALA A 416 4.31 13.32 18.92
CA ALA A 416 4.45 12.29 19.95
C ALA A 416 5.80 12.40 20.68
N ARG A 417 6.88 12.69 19.96
CA ARG A 417 8.22 12.86 20.54
C ARG A 417 8.29 14.07 21.45
N LEU A 418 7.80 15.22 20.98
CA LEU A 418 7.77 16.47 21.75
C LEU A 418 6.93 16.32 23.03
N ILE A 419 5.72 15.75 22.93
CA ILE A 419 4.83 15.55 24.09
C ILE A 419 5.46 14.57 25.10
N SER A 420 6.16 13.53 24.64
CA SER A 420 6.79 12.55 25.54
C SER A 420 7.98 13.11 26.32
N GLN A 421 8.62 14.17 25.82
CA GLN A 421 9.76 14.82 26.45
C GLN A 421 9.33 15.91 27.46
N ASP A 422 8.10 16.41 27.37
CA ASP A 422 7.60 17.43 28.28
C ASP A 422 7.29 16.81 29.66
N ALA A 423 8.05 17.26 30.66
CA ALA A 423 7.97 16.80 32.05
C ALA A 423 6.56 16.95 32.65
N ARG A 424 5.74 17.89 32.15
CA ARG A 424 4.35 18.09 32.62
C ARG A 424 3.43 16.90 32.32
N PHE A 425 3.76 16.12 31.29
CA PHE A 425 2.98 14.94 30.88
C PHE A 425 3.59 13.63 31.34
N GLN A 426 4.75 13.68 31.99
CA GLN A 426 5.31 12.49 32.63
C GLN A 426 4.47 12.18 33.87
N PRO A 427 3.99 10.94 34.05
CA PRO A 427 3.35 10.55 35.29
C PRO A 427 4.36 10.84 36.40
N SER A 428 4.00 11.70 37.35
CA SER A 428 4.83 11.98 38.52
C SER A 428 5.32 10.64 39.04
N ALA A 429 6.64 10.41 39.00
CA ALA A 429 7.22 9.16 39.46
C ALA A 429 6.55 8.84 40.81
N PRO A 430 6.01 7.62 41.01
CA PRO A 430 5.30 7.29 42.24
C PRO A 430 6.20 7.75 43.38
N ARG A 431 5.75 8.77 44.13
CA ARG A 431 6.56 9.36 45.19
C ARG A 431 7.00 8.18 46.03
N ALA A 432 8.33 7.98 46.13
CA ALA A 432 8.86 6.94 46.98
C ALA A 432 8.13 7.07 48.32
N PRO A 433 7.56 5.98 48.86
CA PRO A 433 6.84 6.05 50.12
C PRO A 433 7.74 6.78 51.11
N ALA A 434 7.21 7.84 51.72
CA ALA A 434 7.99 8.68 52.62
C ALA A 434 8.71 7.76 53.63
N PRO A 435 10.01 7.95 53.89
CA PRO A 435 10.73 7.10 54.83
C PRO A 435 9.99 7.11 56.18
N GLY A 436 9.39 5.97 56.55
CA GLY A 436 8.54 5.82 57.75
C GLY A 436 7.04 5.58 57.49
N ALA A 437 6.54 5.65 56.25
CA ALA A 437 5.15 5.29 55.96
C ALA A 437 4.94 3.78 56.22
N PRO A 438 4.00 3.38 57.11
CA PRO A 438 3.76 1.97 57.43
C PRO A 438 3.38 1.22 56.15
N VAL A 439 4.08 0.12 55.87
CA VAL A 439 3.80 -0.74 54.72
C VAL A 439 2.39 -1.31 54.90
N PRO A 440 1.41 -0.93 54.05
CA PRO A 440 0.05 -1.46 54.17
C PRO A 440 0.10 -2.92 53.73
N GLY A 441 0.13 -3.83 54.71
CA GLY A 441 0.19 -5.28 54.46
C GLY A 441 1.00 -6.11 55.45
N ALA A 442 1.74 -5.48 56.39
CA ALA A 442 2.30 -6.22 57.53
C ALA A 442 1.21 -6.49 58.58
N SER A 443 0.14 -7.22 58.21
CA SER A 443 -0.77 -7.78 59.21
C SER A 443 0.00 -8.84 59.98
N ALA A 444 -0.05 -8.73 61.31
CA ALA A 444 0.54 -9.62 62.28
C ALA A 444 0.47 -11.09 61.85
N ALA A 445 1.60 -11.78 61.99
CA ALA A 445 1.67 -13.23 61.87
C ALA A 445 0.56 -13.87 62.73
N PRO A 446 -0.19 -14.86 62.22
CA PRO A 446 -1.14 -15.58 63.03
C PRO A 446 -0.38 -16.28 64.15
N GLY A 447 -0.69 -15.91 65.39
CA GLY A 447 -0.14 -16.53 66.58
C GLY A 447 -0.37 -18.03 66.55
N SER A 448 0.71 -18.78 66.79
CA SER A 448 0.67 -20.20 67.09
C SER A 448 -0.18 -20.44 68.34
N LEU A 449 -1.41 -20.90 68.17
CA LEU A 449 -2.17 -21.55 69.23
C LEU A 449 -1.61 -22.96 69.39
N GLY A 450 -0.99 -23.21 70.56
CA GLY A 450 -0.64 -24.55 71.00
C GLY A 450 -1.85 -25.25 71.64
N ALA A 451 -2.10 -26.49 71.21
CA ALA A 451 -2.52 -27.65 72.00
C ALA A 451 -2.58 -28.86 71.05
#